data_AF-A0A7V4ZQH0-F1
#
_entry.id   AF-A0A7V4ZQH0-F1
#
_cell.length_a   1.000
_cell.length_b   1.000
_cell.length_c   1.000
_cell.angle_alpha   90.00
_cell.angle_beta   90.00
_cell.angle_gamma   90.00
#
_symmetry.space_group_name_H-M   'P 1'
#
loop_
_entity.id
_entity.type
_entity.pdbx_description
1 polymer ?
#
loop_
_entity_poly.entity_id
_entity_poly.type
_entity_poly.pdbx_seq_one_letter_code
_entity_poly.pdbx_strand_id
1 'polypeptide(L)'
;MKIILIQLPIQGHDFFFSNENIPLAPSYLKAIASQLGFEAQLLPNYLMSYGSDQSILKFLVDFNPDIIGLSCYLWNIERSLFLAREIKKYLPKCTIILGGPEITPENGFLLKHDDFDIGVVGEGEWIWKAILQSYPNIPEIKGLLVRKRNKEWFFTGVNSHLVDLEELPSPFLSGSLDLSLKGILWLESVRGCRNRCAYCYYHKNYNYLRIFPLERIYKEIKKAWDQDFNEIVFLDPCFNRHPYLKSFLEEIKKINSNKKLKIHAECEVEEIDPMVAKLMQKAGFVELEVGLQSIKKDTLKLIHRRFNPMRFLEGIRLLQSSGIEVMVDLIAGLPGDHLSDILRSIKWILKNEAYDYLMLYPLYLIPSTELHQKAKDLALKAMPYPPYLVTETPDLNAGEIRKAFIEYENYMGEEISPLEIPIGLDKKRREFSSLGGLTYMINLENSESIKSLLYLVDKTTYSLTIKMNKEILRMPEKWFSVLKTYLEKNPFSLISIEVPIDVYPEDLIRLFDLAKSHLHFLDRDYTVTHSPYRSFLIFTKDKDLIWKWPDPREWNLLKLPDGQKISIDPVCPVASVGGEIPKWFFQYIEQRYNNPPKIRLWQLPKD
;
A
#
# COMPACT_ATOMS: atom_id res chain seq x y z
N MET A 1 7.57 30.32 10.55
CA MET A 1 6.93 29.44 9.56
C MET A 1 6.90 28.03 10.14
N LYS A 2 5.71 27.47 10.38
CA LYS A 2 5.51 26.12 10.89
C LYS A 2 5.21 25.18 9.72
N ILE A 3 5.94 24.08 9.61
CA ILE A 3 5.83 23.14 8.50
C ILE A 3 5.55 21.74 9.03
N ILE A 4 4.54 21.07 8.48
CA ILE A 4 4.28 19.65 8.73
C ILE A 4 4.38 18.85 7.43
N LEU A 5 5.02 17.68 7.49
CA LEU A 5 5.14 16.74 6.39
C LEU A 5 4.46 15.42 6.76
N ILE A 6 3.72 14.85 5.80
CA ILE A 6 2.81 13.72 6.03
C ILE A 6 2.98 12.68 4.92
N GLN A 7 3.07 11.40 5.30
CA GLN A 7 2.93 10.25 4.42
C GLN A 7 1.99 9.24 5.07
N LEU A 8 0.82 8.99 4.48
CA LEU A 8 -0.17 8.09 5.05
C LEU A 8 0.07 6.64 4.58
N PRO A 9 -0.19 5.63 5.43
CA PRO A 9 0.12 4.23 5.18
C PRO A 9 -0.88 3.59 4.21
N ILE A 10 -0.53 2.39 3.71
CA ILE A 10 -1.53 1.43 3.24
C ILE A 10 -2.37 1.01 4.46
N GLN A 11 -3.69 1.03 4.31
CA GLN A 11 -4.61 0.73 5.41
C GLN A 11 -5.01 -0.74 5.39
N GLY A 12 -4.82 -1.42 6.53
CA GLY A 12 -5.40 -2.73 6.83
C GLY A 12 -5.95 -2.80 8.26
N HIS A 13 -6.90 -3.70 8.52
CA HIS A 13 -7.58 -3.84 9.82
C HIS A 13 -6.62 -4.24 10.95
N ASP A 14 -5.55 -4.94 10.62
CA ASP A 14 -4.58 -5.51 11.56
C ASP A 14 -3.30 -4.67 11.73
N PHE A 15 -3.24 -3.51 11.04
CA PHE A 15 -2.10 -2.58 10.98
C PHE A 15 -0.80 -3.17 10.42
N PHE A 16 -0.83 -4.28 9.67
CA PHE A 16 0.38 -4.90 9.13
C PHE A 16 1.23 -3.89 8.33
N PHE A 17 0.67 -3.34 7.25
CA PHE A 17 1.37 -2.38 6.38
C PHE A 17 1.63 -1.01 7.03
N SER A 18 0.88 -0.64 8.08
CA SER A 18 1.17 0.58 8.85
C SER A 18 2.53 0.53 9.52
N ASN A 19 3.03 -0.67 9.83
CA ASN A 19 4.34 -0.87 10.43
C ASN A 19 5.48 -0.63 9.43
N GLU A 20 5.19 -0.74 8.15
CA GLU A 20 6.13 -0.54 7.03
C GLU A 20 6.05 0.89 6.48
N ASN A 21 5.19 1.75 7.03
CA ASN A 21 5.08 3.14 6.60
C ASN A 21 6.25 3.99 7.09
N ILE A 22 7.39 3.87 6.41
CA ILE A 22 8.59 4.68 6.65
C ILE A 22 8.50 5.96 5.80
N PRO A 23 8.43 7.16 6.41
CA PRO A 23 8.25 8.43 5.69
C PRO A 23 9.54 8.95 5.06
N LEU A 24 10.24 8.13 4.26
CA LEU A 24 11.57 8.44 3.73
C LEU A 24 11.59 9.74 2.88
N ALA A 25 10.66 9.88 1.94
CA ALA A 25 10.54 11.08 1.10
C ALA A 25 10.26 12.35 1.94
N PRO A 26 9.25 12.39 2.85
CA PRO A 26 9.11 13.46 3.82
C PRO A 26 10.38 13.74 4.65
N SER A 27 11.12 12.72 5.05
CA SER A 27 12.33 12.89 5.85
C SER A 27 13.48 13.53 5.06
N TYR A 28 13.59 13.31 3.75
CA TYR A 28 14.48 14.11 2.88
C TYR A 28 14.09 15.58 2.88
N LEU A 29 12.81 15.89 2.71
CA LEU A 29 12.32 17.28 2.72
C LEU A 29 12.55 17.95 4.07
N LYS A 30 12.38 17.22 5.17
CA LYS A 30 12.71 17.68 6.54
C LYS A 30 14.20 17.98 6.68
N ALA A 31 15.07 17.07 6.21
CA ALA A 31 16.52 17.27 6.29
C ALA A 31 16.99 18.50 5.50
N ILE A 32 16.44 18.71 4.30
CA ILE A 32 16.69 19.91 3.49
C ILE A 32 16.19 21.18 4.19
N ALA A 33 14.98 21.15 4.77
CA ALA A 33 14.45 22.27 5.52
C ALA A 33 15.38 22.64 6.69
N SER A 34 15.87 21.64 7.45
CA SER A 34 16.81 21.86 8.54
C SER A 34 18.14 22.47 8.09
N GLN A 35 18.70 22.03 6.94
CA GLN A 35 19.91 22.63 6.37
C GLN A 35 19.73 24.12 6.00
N LEU A 36 18.52 24.50 5.61
CA LEU A 36 18.16 25.88 5.28
C LEU A 36 17.78 26.73 6.51
N GLY A 37 17.80 26.15 7.71
CA GLY A 37 17.42 26.83 8.96
C GLY A 37 15.92 26.90 9.21
N PHE A 38 15.10 26.11 8.50
CA PHE A 38 13.67 26.00 8.74
C PHE A 38 13.32 24.81 9.66
N GLU A 39 12.32 25.01 10.51
CA GLU A 39 11.79 23.96 11.38
C GLU A 39 10.64 23.22 10.68
N ALA A 40 10.94 22.04 10.13
CA ALA A 40 9.94 21.11 9.59
C ALA A 40 9.77 19.90 10.50
N GLN A 41 8.52 19.51 10.73
CA GLN A 41 8.17 18.36 11.55
C GLN A 41 7.48 17.30 10.69
N LEU A 42 7.73 16.02 10.99
CA LEU A 42 6.87 14.95 10.49
C LEU A 42 5.63 14.90 11.39
N LEU A 43 4.48 14.51 10.83
CA LEU A 43 3.33 14.13 11.66
C LEU A 43 3.78 13.07 12.69
N PRO A 44 3.37 13.15 13.97
CA PRO A 44 3.78 12.15 14.97
C PRO A 44 3.49 10.73 14.48
N ASN A 45 4.45 9.82 14.62
CA ASN A 45 4.39 8.48 14.03
C ASN A 45 3.09 7.73 14.36
N TYR A 46 2.61 7.82 15.60
CA TYR A 46 1.35 7.16 16.00
C TYR A 46 0.13 7.70 15.25
N LEU A 47 0.09 8.99 14.91
CA LEU A 47 -0.97 9.58 14.09
C LEU A 47 -0.76 9.27 12.61
N MET A 48 0.49 9.35 12.13
CA MET A 48 0.83 9.09 10.74
C MET A 48 0.47 7.65 10.36
N SER A 49 0.83 6.68 11.19
CA SER A 49 0.67 5.26 10.89
C SER A 49 -0.66 4.68 11.35
N TYR A 50 -1.34 5.28 12.33
CA TYR A 50 -2.56 4.68 12.90
C TYR A 50 -3.74 5.65 13.05
N GLY A 51 -3.56 6.96 12.98
CA GLY A 51 -4.61 7.94 13.25
C GLY A 51 -5.80 7.87 12.29
N SER A 52 -7.01 8.03 12.80
CA SER A 52 -8.21 8.28 11.99
C SER A 52 -8.15 9.67 11.33
N ASP A 53 -9.06 9.93 10.39
CA ASP A 53 -9.08 11.19 9.66
C ASP A 53 -9.26 12.39 10.59
N GLN A 54 -10.18 12.30 11.55
CA GLN A 54 -10.43 13.36 12.53
C GLN A 54 -9.32 13.47 13.57
N SER A 55 -8.64 12.37 13.94
CA SER A 55 -7.48 12.44 14.84
C SER A 55 -6.32 13.20 14.20
N ILE A 56 -6.05 12.95 12.92
CA ILE A 56 -5.04 13.69 12.16
C ILE A 56 -5.46 15.16 12.00
N LEU A 57 -6.71 15.40 11.58
CA LEU A 57 -7.24 16.76 11.38
C LEU A 57 -7.16 17.59 12.66
N LYS A 58 -7.59 17.03 13.80
CA LYS A 58 -7.52 17.69 15.10
C LYS A 58 -6.10 18.14 15.43
N PHE A 59 -5.13 17.23 15.28
CA PHE A 59 -3.73 17.56 15.55
C PHE A 59 -3.24 18.70 14.65
N LEU A 60 -3.58 18.68 13.35
CA LEU A 60 -3.15 19.71 12.41
C LEU A 60 -3.78 21.08 12.71
N VAL A 61 -5.05 21.11 13.09
CA VAL A 61 -5.75 22.34 13.50
C VAL A 61 -5.12 22.92 14.77
N ASP A 62 -4.85 22.09 15.78
CA ASP A 62 -4.21 22.51 17.03
C ASP A 62 -2.77 23.00 16.79
N PHE A 63 -2.02 22.34 15.90
CA PHE A 63 -0.65 22.72 15.54
C PHE A 63 -0.60 24.05 14.76
N ASN A 64 -1.62 24.30 13.94
CA ASN A 64 -1.81 25.48 13.09
C ASN A 64 -0.59 25.76 12.17
N PRO A 65 -0.28 24.88 11.21
CA PRO A 65 0.87 25.03 10.31
C PRO A 65 0.65 26.09 9.22
N ASP A 66 1.74 26.72 8.79
CA ASP A 66 1.76 27.60 7.62
C ASP A 66 1.81 26.78 6.32
N ILE A 67 2.53 25.65 6.33
CA ILE A 67 2.70 24.76 5.18
C ILE A 67 2.47 23.30 5.61
N ILE A 68 1.70 22.56 4.80
CA ILE A 68 1.58 21.10 4.89
C ILE A 68 2.07 20.48 3.58
N GLY A 69 3.05 19.58 3.68
CA GLY A 69 3.51 18.74 2.57
C GLY A 69 2.94 17.32 2.67
N LEU A 70 2.24 16.86 1.65
CA LEU A 70 1.66 15.51 1.57
C LEU A 70 2.40 14.70 0.51
N SER A 71 2.98 13.56 0.90
CA SER A 71 3.54 12.57 -0.03
C SER A 71 2.44 11.59 -0.43
N CYS A 72 2.02 11.67 -1.69
CA CYS A 72 0.86 11.00 -2.24
C CYS A 72 1.26 9.84 -3.16
N TYR A 73 0.74 8.66 -2.83
CA TYR A 73 0.88 7.40 -3.54
C TYR A 73 -0.50 6.85 -3.90
N LEU A 74 -0.52 5.83 -4.75
CA LEU A 74 -1.73 5.15 -5.23
C LEU A 74 -2.71 4.78 -4.11
N TRP A 75 -2.19 4.34 -2.97
CA TRP A 75 -2.98 3.88 -1.82
C TRP A 75 -3.46 4.97 -0.86
N ASN A 76 -2.98 6.22 -0.99
CA ASN A 76 -3.31 7.27 -0.03
C ASN A 76 -3.80 8.59 -0.62
N ILE A 77 -3.71 8.81 -1.93
CA ILE A 77 -4.06 10.09 -2.56
C ILE A 77 -5.49 10.54 -2.25
N GLU A 78 -6.48 9.64 -2.25
CA GLU A 78 -7.86 9.98 -1.92
C GLU A 78 -8.00 10.50 -0.49
N ARG A 79 -7.34 9.83 0.46
CA ARG A 79 -7.34 10.22 1.87
C ARG A 79 -6.60 11.53 2.09
N SER A 80 -5.47 11.72 1.39
CA SER A 80 -4.71 12.99 1.41
C SER A 80 -5.54 14.16 0.89
N LEU A 81 -6.27 13.99 -0.23
CA LEU A 81 -7.15 15.03 -0.79
C LEU A 81 -8.34 15.33 0.12
N PHE A 82 -8.92 14.29 0.75
CA PHE A 82 -9.95 14.47 1.78
C PHE A 82 -9.43 15.33 2.94
N LEU A 83 -8.27 14.98 3.51
CA LEU A 83 -7.68 15.75 4.59
C LEU A 83 -7.36 17.17 4.15
N ALA A 84 -6.80 17.36 2.94
CA ALA A 84 -6.51 18.68 2.40
C ALA A 84 -7.76 19.58 2.37
N ARG A 85 -8.89 19.03 1.89
CA ARG A 85 -10.18 19.72 1.88
C ARG A 85 -10.65 20.10 3.28
N GLU A 86 -10.62 19.14 4.21
CA GLU A 86 -11.08 19.40 5.58
C GLU A 86 -10.18 20.42 6.28
N ILE A 87 -8.86 20.32 6.11
CA ILE A 87 -7.89 21.28 6.65
C ILE A 87 -8.20 22.69 6.14
N LYS A 88 -8.48 22.88 4.85
CA LYS A 88 -8.79 24.20 4.28
C LYS A 88 -10.03 24.86 4.89
N LYS A 89 -10.99 24.09 5.42
CA LYS A 89 -12.15 24.64 6.12
C LYS A 89 -11.77 25.31 7.45
N TYR A 90 -10.80 24.75 8.17
CA TYR A 90 -10.36 25.25 9.47
C TYR A 90 -9.16 26.20 9.37
N LEU A 91 -8.26 25.94 8.42
CA LEU A 91 -7.00 26.65 8.19
C LEU A 91 -6.92 27.16 6.73
N PRO A 92 -7.77 28.12 6.33
CA PRO A 92 -7.87 28.57 4.92
C PRO A 92 -6.58 29.24 4.40
N LYS A 93 -5.70 29.69 5.29
CA LYS A 93 -4.41 30.31 4.96
C LYS A 93 -3.24 29.32 4.88
N CYS A 94 -3.44 28.08 5.33
CA CYS A 94 -2.40 27.05 5.27
C CYS A 94 -2.14 26.69 3.80
N THR A 95 -0.87 26.68 3.39
CA THR A 95 -0.47 26.25 2.05
C THR A 95 -0.31 24.73 2.03
N ILE A 96 -1.07 24.04 1.20
CA ILE A 96 -1.05 22.59 1.03
C ILE A 96 -0.33 22.25 -0.27
N ILE A 97 0.78 21.52 -0.12
CA ILE A 97 1.66 21.10 -1.21
C ILE A 97 1.59 19.57 -1.32
N LEU A 98 1.20 19.08 -2.49
CA LEU A 98 1.22 17.64 -2.79
C LEU A 98 2.49 17.29 -3.55
N GLY A 99 3.10 16.16 -3.25
CA GLY A 99 4.17 15.54 -4.04
C GLY A 99 4.00 14.03 -4.09
N GLY A 100 4.89 13.33 -4.79
CA GLY A 100 4.85 11.87 -4.93
C GLY A 100 4.29 11.40 -6.28
N PRO A 101 4.29 10.08 -6.55
CA PRO A 101 4.04 9.51 -7.87
C PRO A 101 2.67 9.84 -8.48
N GLU A 102 1.65 10.09 -7.66
CA GLU A 102 0.31 10.43 -8.15
C GLU A 102 0.22 11.87 -8.70
N ILE A 103 1.20 12.73 -8.41
CA ILE A 103 1.16 14.14 -8.75
C ILE A 103 1.73 14.36 -10.14
N THR A 104 0.87 14.24 -11.14
CA THR A 104 1.23 14.38 -12.56
C THR A 104 0.17 15.16 -13.34
N PRO A 105 0.55 15.91 -14.40
CA PRO A 105 -0.40 16.65 -15.23
C PRO A 105 -1.36 15.75 -16.02
N GLU A 106 -1.04 14.46 -16.19
CA GLU A 106 -1.87 13.47 -16.86
C GLU A 106 -2.90 12.82 -15.93
N ASN A 107 -2.80 13.03 -14.61
CA ASN A 107 -3.70 12.41 -13.64
C ASN A 107 -5.06 13.13 -13.61
N GLY A 108 -5.98 12.69 -14.48
CA GLY A 108 -7.33 13.25 -14.57
C GLY A 108 -8.19 13.06 -13.31
N PHE A 109 -7.83 12.15 -12.39
CA PHE A 109 -8.46 12.05 -11.08
C PHE A 109 -8.02 13.25 -10.20
N LEU A 110 -6.70 13.44 -10.04
CA LEU A 110 -6.12 14.53 -9.26
C LEU A 110 -6.62 15.91 -9.71
N LEU A 111 -6.63 16.17 -11.03
CA LEU A 111 -6.97 17.48 -11.58
C LEU A 111 -8.44 17.90 -11.39
N LYS A 112 -9.32 17.00 -10.92
CA LYS A 112 -10.70 17.32 -10.54
C LYS A 112 -10.80 17.95 -9.15
N HIS A 113 -9.74 17.88 -8.36
CA HIS A 113 -9.69 18.44 -7.01
C HIS A 113 -9.05 19.81 -7.01
N ASP A 114 -9.59 20.71 -6.18
CA ASP A 114 -9.01 22.01 -5.85
C ASP A 114 -8.77 22.21 -4.36
N ASP A 115 -8.63 21.08 -3.66
CA ASP A 115 -8.42 20.98 -2.22
C ASP A 115 -6.97 21.31 -1.78
N PHE A 116 -6.07 21.60 -2.72
CA PHE A 116 -4.65 21.89 -2.50
C PHE A 116 -4.17 23.10 -3.31
N ASP A 117 -3.02 23.67 -2.97
CA ASP A 117 -2.51 24.90 -3.60
C ASP A 117 -1.46 24.63 -4.68
N ILE A 118 -0.57 23.66 -4.43
CA ILE A 118 0.58 23.36 -5.30
C ILE A 118 0.75 21.84 -5.41
N GLY A 119 0.88 21.34 -6.64
CA GLY A 119 1.38 19.99 -6.88
C GLY A 119 2.83 20.04 -7.36
N VAL A 120 3.68 19.16 -6.86
CA VAL A 120 5.09 19.02 -7.25
C VAL A 120 5.24 17.74 -8.07
N VAL A 121 5.63 17.89 -9.34
CA VAL A 121 5.77 16.78 -10.30
C VAL A 121 7.23 16.34 -10.37
N GLY A 122 7.47 15.04 -10.22
CA GLY A 122 8.81 14.45 -10.23
C GLY A 122 9.52 14.57 -8.87
N GLU A 123 10.82 14.84 -8.90
CA GLU A 123 11.62 15.02 -7.68
C GLU A 123 11.32 16.33 -6.97
N GLY A 124 10.93 16.22 -5.69
CA GLY A 124 10.48 17.35 -4.91
C GLY A 124 11.59 18.12 -4.20
N GLU A 125 12.78 17.55 -4.04
CA GLU A 125 13.83 18.08 -3.14
C GLU A 125 14.33 19.46 -3.56
N TRP A 126 14.64 19.64 -4.84
CA TRP A 126 15.09 20.93 -5.36
C TRP A 126 13.96 21.98 -5.34
N ILE A 127 12.75 21.58 -5.75
CA ILE A 127 11.57 22.44 -5.76
C ILE A 127 11.21 22.88 -4.34
N TRP A 128 11.29 21.96 -3.39
CA TRP A 128 11.05 22.21 -1.97
C TRP A 128 12.01 23.26 -1.42
N LYS A 129 13.31 23.14 -1.70
CA LYS A 129 14.31 24.17 -1.36
C LYS A 129 13.93 25.54 -1.93
N ALA A 130 13.56 25.60 -3.21
CA ALA A 130 13.16 26.84 -3.87
C ALA A 130 11.87 27.45 -3.27
N ILE A 131 10.88 26.62 -2.93
CA ILE A 131 9.65 27.05 -2.26
C ILE A 131 9.95 27.65 -0.89
N LEU A 132 10.73 26.95 -0.05
CA LEU A 132 11.03 27.43 1.31
C LEU A 132 11.79 28.75 1.32
N GLN A 133 12.74 28.93 0.40
CA GLN A 133 13.51 30.18 0.28
C GLN A 133 12.68 31.36 -0.22
N SER A 134 11.59 31.09 -0.94
CA SER A 134 10.76 32.13 -1.58
C SER A 134 9.44 32.39 -0.85
N TYR A 135 9.05 31.54 0.10
CA TYR A 135 7.78 31.64 0.80
C TYR A 135 7.64 32.99 1.55
N PRO A 136 6.49 33.68 1.47
CA PRO A 136 5.21 33.25 0.87
C PRO A 136 5.08 33.51 -0.64
N ASN A 137 6.02 34.19 -1.27
CA ASN A 137 5.93 34.62 -2.66
C ASN A 137 6.70 33.65 -3.58
N ILE A 138 6.08 32.51 -3.86
CA ILE A 138 6.68 31.45 -4.69
C ILE A 138 6.73 31.93 -6.16
N PRO A 139 7.92 32.03 -6.77
CA PRO A 139 8.06 32.44 -8.17
C PRO A 139 7.56 31.34 -9.14
N GLU A 140 7.55 31.63 -10.44
CA GLU A 140 7.28 30.61 -11.45
C GLU A 140 8.44 29.59 -11.49
N ILE A 141 8.27 28.48 -10.79
CA ILE A 141 9.21 27.37 -10.74
C ILE A 141 8.69 26.26 -11.67
N LYS A 142 9.54 25.74 -12.55
CA LYS A 142 9.21 24.57 -13.39
C LYS A 142 9.02 23.33 -12.51
N GLY A 143 8.15 22.41 -12.91
CA GLY A 143 7.79 21.21 -12.15
C GLY A 143 6.60 21.37 -11.22
N LEU A 144 5.97 22.55 -11.20
CA LEU A 144 4.76 22.81 -10.40
C LEU A 144 3.47 22.66 -11.21
N LEU A 145 2.46 22.04 -10.60
CA LEU A 145 1.04 22.17 -10.91
C LEU A 145 0.46 23.28 -10.03
N VAL A 146 -0.02 24.36 -10.66
CA VAL A 146 -0.60 25.53 -9.98
C VAL A 146 -1.91 25.93 -10.63
N ARG A 147 -2.83 26.56 -9.89
CA ARG A 147 -4.08 27.08 -10.48
C ARG A 147 -3.86 28.45 -11.11
N LYS A 148 -4.31 28.59 -12.35
CA LYS A 148 -4.42 29.90 -13.03
C LYS A 148 -5.61 30.70 -12.46
N ARG A 149 -5.68 31.98 -12.82
CA ARG A 149 -6.81 32.87 -12.46
C ARG A 149 -8.17 32.34 -12.89
N ASN A 150 -8.22 31.58 -13.99
CA ASN A 150 -9.44 30.92 -14.50
C ASN A 150 -9.77 29.61 -13.76
N LYS A 151 -9.07 29.29 -12.67
CA LYS A 151 -9.24 28.08 -11.85
C LYS A 151 -8.85 26.76 -12.53
N GLU A 152 -8.24 26.80 -13.70
CA GLU A 152 -7.67 25.61 -14.34
C GLU A 152 -6.28 25.29 -13.79
N TRP A 153 -5.97 24.01 -13.67
CA TRP A 153 -4.63 23.54 -13.37
C TRP A 153 -3.70 23.82 -14.54
N PHE A 154 -2.52 24.35 -14.23
CA PHE A 154 -1.47 24.63 -15.17
C PHE A 154 -0.18 23.99 -14.70
N PHE A 155 0.37 23.13 -15.55
CA PHE A 155 1.71 22.62 -15.37
C PHE A 155 2.72 23.64 -15.90
N THR A 156 3.60 24.11 -15.03
CA THR A 156 4.63 25.09 -15.36
C THR A 156 5.67 24.56 -16.35
N GLY A 157 5.70 23.25 -16.60
CA GLY A 157 6.61 22.58 -17.53
C GLY A 157 7.61 21.69 -16.78
N VAL A 158 8.31 20.82 -17.52
CA VAL A 158 9.26 19.87 -16.93
C VAL A 158 10.43 20.61 -16.27
N ASN A 159 10.74 20.26 -15.02
CA ASN A 159 11.93 20.75 -14.36
C ASN A 159 13.15 19.96 -14.81
N SER A 160 14.09 20.62 -15.51
CA SER A 160 15.37 20.02 -15.89
C SER A 160 16.41 20.04 -14.76
N HIS A 161 16.17 20.82 -13.70
CA HIS A 161 17.06 20.90 -12.54
C HIS A 161 16.73 19.79 -11.56
N LEU A 162 17.35 18.64 -11.79
CA LEU A 162 17.33 17.53 -10.84
C LEU A 162 18.21 17.85 -9.63
N VAL A 163 17.84 17.31 -8.48
CA VAL A 163 18.71 17.43 -7.31
C VAL A 163 19.98 16.60 -7.51
N ASP A 164 21.11 17.17 -7.10
CA ASP A 164 22.35 16.42 -7.02
C ASP A 164 22.27 15.45 -5.84
N LEU A 165 22.40 14.15 -6.11
CA LEU A 165 22.34 13.13 -5.06
C LEU A 165 23.54 13.22 -4.11
N GLU A 166 24.64 13.87 -4.51
CA GLU A 166 25.78 14.16 -3.64
C GLU A 166 25.45 15.21 -2.59
N GLU A 167 24.61 16.19 -2.92
CA GLU A 167 24.20 17.27 -2.02
C GLU A 167 23.03 16.88 -1.10
N LEU A 168 22.32 15.79 -1.41
CA LEU A 168 21.18 15.35 -0.61
C LEU A 168 21.61 14.87 0.78
N PRO A 169 21.09 15.50 1.86
CA PRO A 169 21.35 15.00 3.21
C PRO A 169 20.71 13.63 3.41
N SER A 170 21.43 12.75 4.09
CA SER A 170 20.87 11.50 4.60
C SER A 170 19.87 11.80 5.71
N PRO A 171 18.59 11.42 5.57
CA PRO A 171 17.61 11.59 6.65
C PRO A 171 17.93 10.71 7.86
N PHE A 172 18.58 9.57 7.62
CA PHE A 172 19.00 8.63 8.65
C PHE A 172 20.23 9.13 9.42
N LEU A 173 21.27 9.61 8.73
CA LEU A 173 22.46 10.14 9.40
C LEU A 173 22.16 11.46 10.12
N SER A 174 21.32 12.32 9.55
CA SER A 174 20.95 13.62 10.15
C SER A 174 20.00 13.50 11.35
N GLY A 175 19.35 12.35 11.54
CA GLY A 175 18.27 12.19 12.53
C GLY A 175 16.95 12.85 12.13
N SER A 176 16.79 13.22 10.84
CA SER A 176 15.53 13.74 10.32
C SER A 176 14.46 12.65 10.22
N LEU A 177 14.86 11.40 9.99
CA LEU A 177 14.04 10.20 10.12
C LEU A 177 14.18 9.63 11.54
N ASP A 178 13.04 9.34 12.18
CA ASP A 178 13.03 8.75 13.52
C ASP A 178 13.46 7.27 13.45
N LEU A 179 14.46 6.93 14.27
CA LEU A 179 15.09 5.62 14.35
C LEU A 179 14.31 4.64 15.22
N SER A 180 13.29 5.11 15.95
CA SER A 180 12.40 4.26 16.76
C SER A 180 11.54 3.31 15.91
N LEU A 181 11.61 3.42 14.59
CA LEU A 181 10.89 2.60 13.62
C LEU A 181 11.56 1.23 13.44
N LYS A 182 11.38 0.36 14.44
CA LYS A 182 11.41 -1.11 14.34
C LYS A 182 12.67 -1.81 13.80
N GLY A 183 13.79 -1.12 13.61
CA GLY A 183 15.06 -1.74 13.23
C GLY A 183 15.20 -2.10 11.74
N ILE A 184 14.34 -1.56 10.88
CA ILE A 184 14.40 -1.70 9.42
C ILE A 184 14.93 -0.41 8.80
N LEU A 185 15.94 -0.50 7.94
CA LEU A 185 16.51 0.64 7.22
C LEU A 185 16.16 0.57 5.73
N TRP A 186 15.45 1.59 5.23
CA TRP A 186 15.10 1.74 3.82
C TRP A 186 16.14 2.61 3.11
N LEU A 187 16.74 2.11 2.03
CA LEU A 187 17.81 2.79 1.29
C LEU A 187 17.55 2.84 -0.20
N GLU A 188 17.86 3.97 -0.80
CA GLU A 188 18.06 4.10 -2.24
C GLU A 188 19.57 4.12 -2.49
N SER A 189 20.08 3.25 -3.36
CA SER A 189 21.46 3.38 -3.88
C SER A 189 21.47 4.07 -5.23
N VAL A 190 20.36 4.01 -5.97
CA VAL A 190 20.19 4.69 -7.26
C VAL A 190 18.82 5.34 -7.40
N ARG A 191 18.73 6.31 -8.29
CA ARG A 191 17.45 6.79 -8.85
C ARG A 191 17.41 6.61 -10.36
N GLY A 192 16.24 6.18 -10.83
CA GLY A 192 15.99 5.79 -12.22
C GLY A 192 16.14 4.29 -12.44
N CYS A 193 15.81 3.83 -13.65
CA CYS A 193 15.95 2.44 -14.05
C CYS A 193 16.40 2.33 -15.51
N ARG A 194 17.25 1.35 -15.84
CA ARG A 194 17.69 1.08 -17.22
C ARG A 194 16.61 0.35 -18.04
N ASN A 195 15.68 -0.32 -17.36
CA ASN A 195 14.55 -0.95 -18.00
C ASN A 195 13.54 0.12 -18.45
N ARG A 196 12.77 -0.18 -19.50
CA ARG A 196 11.79 0.73 -20.10
C ARG A 196 10.40 0.11 -20.12
N CYS A 197 10.07 -0.65 -19.08
CA CYS A 197 8.81 -1.36 -18.97
C CYS A 197 7.63 -0.38 -19.08
N ALA A 198 6.70 -0.64 -19.99
CA ALA A 198 5.66 0.32 -20.37
C ALA A 198 4.70 0.67 -19.20
N TYR A 199 4.48 -0.28 -18.28
CA TYR A 199 3.62 -0.15 -17.10
C TYR A 199 4.29 0.54 -15.90
N CYS A 200 5.59 0.83 -15.96
CA CYS A 200 6.38 1.25 -14.81
C CYS A 200 6.66 2.76 -14.79
N TYR A 201 6.61 3.38 -13.61
CA TYR A 201 6.88 4.80 -13.41
C TYR A 201 8.39 5.12 -13.23
N TYR A 202 9.18 4.22 -12.64
CA TYR A 202 10.57 4.48 -12.22
C TYR A 202 11.50 5.02 -13.32
N HIS A 203 11.38 4.51 -14.55
CA HIS A 203 12.26 4.90 -15.65
C HIS A 203 11.84 6.23 -16.31
N LYS A 204 10.62 6.72 -16.03
CA LYS A 204 10.07 7.91 -16.69
C LYS A 204 10.55 9.21 -16.09
N ASN A 205 10.93 9.18 -14.82
CA ASN A 205 11.56 10.33 -14.20
C ASN A 205 12.96 10.57 -14.80
N TYR A 206 13.67 9.52 -15.25
CA TYR A 206 15.08 9.64 -15.66
C TYR A 206 15.47 8.74 -16.85
N ASN A 207 16.13 9.36 -17.84
CA ASN A 207 16.69 8.63 -18.98
C ASN A 207 18.00 7.89 -18.64
N TYR A 208 18.58 8.11 -17.47
CA TYR A 208 19.82 7.49 -17.00
C TYR A 208 19.75 7.18 -15.50
N LEU A 209 20.65 6.32 -15.02
CA LEU A 209 20.79 6.06 -13.59
C LEU A 209 21.60 7.18 -12.94
N ARG A 210 21.12 7.70 -11.82
CA ARG A 210 21.91 8.50 -10.88
C ARG A 210 22.20 7.67 -9.65
N ILE A 211 23.37 7.86 -9.05
CA ILE A 211 23.89 7.01 -7.98
C ILE A 211 24.07 7.89 -6.75
N PHE A 212 23.60 7.43 -5.59
CA PHE A 212 23.91 8.08 -4.33
C PHE A 212 25.40 7.87 -3.98
N PRO A 213 26.06 8.79 -3.26
CA PRO A 213 27.43 8.58 -2.82
C PRO A 213 27.57 7.27 -2.03
N LEU A 214 28.37 6.32 -2.53
CA LEU A 214 28.51 5.02 -1.88
C LEU A 214 29.03 5.14 -0.44
N GLU A 215 29.93 6.09 -0.19
CA GLU A 215 30.43 6.39 1.16
C GLU A 215 29.33 6.84 2.13
N ARG A 216 28.29 7.53 1.63
CA ARG A 216 27.13 7.87 2.44
C ARG A 216 26.35 6.60 2.80
N ILE A 217 26.11 5.74 1.81
CA ILE A 217 25.39 4.47 2.01
C ILE A 217 26.13 3.57 3.00
N TYR A 218 27.45 3.44 2.88
CA TYR A 218 28.26 2.66 3.83
C TYR A 218 28.15 3.18 5.27
N LYS A 219 28.11 4.51 5.46
CA LYS A 219 27.88 5.12 6.77
C LYS A 219 26.47 4.84 7.30
N GLU A 220 25.46 4.86 6.45
CA GLU A 220 24.07 4.51 6.82
C GLU A 220 23.98 3.04 7.27
N ILE A 221 24.53 2.12 6.48
CA ILE A 221 24.58 0.68 6.81
C ILE A 221 25.37 0.44 8.10
N LYS A 222 26.54 1.09 8.26
CA LYS A 222 27.36 0.95 9.47
C LYS A 222 26.63 1.47 10.71
N LYS A 223 25.98 2.63 10.61
CA LYS A 223 25.20 3.20 11.72
C LYS A 223 24.01 2.31 12.08
N ALA A 224 23.29 1.75 11.10
CA ALA A 224 22.22 0.78 11.37
C ALA A 224 22.75 -0.48 12.07
N TRP A 225 23.88 -1.02 11.60
CA TRP A 225 24.53 -2.16 12.23
C TRP A 225 24.91 -1.87 13.70
N ASP A 226 25.46 -0.67 13.98
CA ASP A 226 25.84 -0.20 15.32
C ASP A 226 24.64 0.03 16.24
N GLN A 227 23.46 0.31 15.67
CA GLN A 227 22.21 0.58 16.40
C GLN A 227 21.30 -0.65 16.50
N ASP A 228 21.84 -1.84 16.27
CA ASP A 228 21.10 -3.11 16.39
C ASP A 228 19.88 -3.24 15.46
N PHE A 229 19.93 -2.61 14.29
CA PHE A 229 18.98 -2.89 13.21
C PHE A 229 19.15 -4.34 12.75
N ASN A 230 18.05 -4.95 12.31
CA ASN A 230 18.00 -6.34 11.87
C ASN A 230 17.80 -6.47 10.35
N GLU A 231 17.38 -5.41 9.67
CA GLU A 231 16.95 -5.48 8.28
C GLU A 231 17.32 -4.23 7.47
N ILE A 232 17.64 -4.45 6.19
CA ILE A 232 17.80 -3.41 5.18
C ILE A 232 16.95 -3.76 3.97
N VAL A 233 16.15 -2.80 3.50
CA VAL A 233 15.40 -2.90 2.25
C VAL A 233 15.99 -1.90 1.27
N PHE A 234 16.55 -2.38 0.17
CA PHE A 234 16.97 -1.52 -0.95
C PHE A 234 15.77 -1.24 -1.87
N LEU A 235 15.42 0.03 -2.01
CA LEU A 235 14.29 0.52 -2.83
C LEU A 235 14.68 0.70 -4.31
N ASP A 236 15.82 0.15 -4.71
CA ASP A 236 16.31 0.26 -6.08
C ASP A 236 15.43 -0.59 -7.00
N PRO A 237 14.90 -0.06 -8.11
CA PRO A 237 14.00 -0.82 -9.00
C PRO A 237 14.64 -2.03 -9.69
N CYS A 238 15.98 -2.16 -9.58
CA CYS A 238 16.77 -3.25 -10.11
C CYS A 238 18.18 -3.17 -9.50
N PHE A 239 18.34 -3.64 -8.27
CA PHE A 239 19.57 -3.53 -7.47
C PHE A 239 20.79 -4.11 -8.19
N ASN A 240 20.67 -5.28 -8.81
CA ASN A 240 21.78 -5.96 -9.47
C ASN A 240 22.24 -5.28 -10.78
N ARG A 241 21.60 -4.18 -11.20
CA ARG A 241 22.07 -3.32 -12.29
C ARG A 241 22.85 -2.10 -11.82
N HIS A 242 23.14 -2.03 -10.52
CA HIS A 242 24.03 -1.02 -9.96
C HIS A 242 25.41 -1.03 -10.66
N PRO A 243 25.90 0.11 -11.19
CA PRO A 243 27.15 0.15 -11.97
C PRO A 243 28.39 -0.36 -11.23
N TYR A 244 28.37 -0.27 -9.90
CA TYR A 244 29.46 -0.70 -9.01
C TYR A 244 29.09 -1.92 -8.17
N LEU A 245 28.16 -2.77 -8.62
CA LEU A 245 27.58 -3.87 -7.84
C LEU A 245 28.63 -4.70 -7.07
N LYS A 246 29.70 -5.15 -7.73
CA LYS A 246 30.69 -6.05 -7.11
C LYS A 246 31.45 -5.38 -5.96
N SER A 247 31.97 -4.17 -6.18
CA SER A 247 32.64 -3.40 -5.12
C SER A 247 31.67 -2.99 -4.02
N PHE A 248 30.42 -2.71 -4.39
CA PHE A 248 29.38 -2.35 -3.43
C PHE A 248 29.06 -3.52 -2.49
N LEU A 249 28.83 -4.73 -3.02
CA LEU A 249 28.63 -5.95 -2.23
C LEU A 249 29.85 -6.32 -1.38
N GLU A 250 31.06 -6.09 -1.88
CA GLU A 250 32.30 -6.33 -1.12
C GLU A 250 32.40 -5.45 0.13
N GLU A 251 32.03 -4.17 0.05
CA GLU A 251 32.00 -3.28 1.22
C GLU A 251 30.85 -3.61 2.18
N ILE A 252 29.64 -3.90 1.66
CA ILE A 252 28.52 -4.35 2.51
C ILE A 252 28.90 -5.61 3.29
N LYS A 253 29.55 -6.59 2.64
CA LYS A 253 30.07 -7.80 3.29
C LYS A 253 31.06 -7.49 4.42
N LYS A 254 31.93 -6.48 4.26
CA LYS A 254 32.86 -6.09 5.33
C LYS A 254 32.13 -5.49 6.52
N ILE A 255 31.13 -4.64 6.27
CA ILE A 255 30.33 -3.99 7.32
C ILE A 255 29.44 -5.01 8.04
N ASN A 256 28.75 -5.87 7.28
CA ASN A 256 27.81 -6.87 7.77
C ASN A 256 28.47 -8.27 7.86
N SER A 257 29.69 -8.36 8.38
CA SER A 257 30.51 -9.58 8.34
C SER A 257 29.91 -10.77 9.09
N ASN A 258 29.02 -10.51 10.06
CA ASN A 258 28.27 -11.52 10.81
C ASN A 258 26.87 -11.79 10.25
N LYS A 259 26.48 -11.14 9.14
CA LYS A 259 25.16 -11.24 8.51
C LYS A 259 23.99 -10.97 9.46
N LYS A 260 24.20 -10.07 10.42
CA LYS A 260 23.16 -9.63 11.36
C LYS A 260 22.04 -8.88 10.64
N LEU A 261 22.41 -8.02 9.69
CA LEU A 261 21.44 -7.33 8.85
C LEU A 261 20.98 -8.28 7.75
N LYS A 262 19.69 -8.61 7.74
CA LYS A 262 19.02 -9.28 6.64
C LYS A 262 18.75 -8.26 5.53
N ILE A 263 19.13 -8.58 4.29
CA ILE A 263 19.02 -7.62 3.18
C ILE A 263 18.01 -8.13 2.15
N HIS A 264 17.08 -7.25 1.78
CA HIS A 264 16.04 -7.45 0.78
C HIS A 264 16.23 -6.44 -0.37
N ALA A 265 15.96 -6.85 -1.61
CA ALA A 265 16.03 -5.98 -2.79
C ALA A 265 15.28 -6.55 -3.99
N GLU A 266 14.92 -5.70 -4.95
CA GLU A 266 14.43 -6.11 -6.27
C GLU A 266 15.58 -6.35 -7.26
N CYS A 267 15.49 -7.38 -8.12
CA CYS A 267 16.52 -7.68 -9.11
C CYS A 267 16.01 -8.28 -10.44
N GLU A 268 16.91 -8.33 -11.44
CA GLU A 268 16.70 -9.06 -12.70
C GLU A 268 17.61 -10.28 -12.74
N VAL A 269 17.06 -11.46 -12.46
CA VAL A 269 17.81 -12.70 -12.25
C VAL A 269 18.60 -13.17 -13.47
N GLU A 270 18.21 -12.77 -14.68
CA GLU A 270 18.96 -13.14 -15.88
C GLU A 270 20.40 -12.62 -15.90
N GLU A 271 20.73 -11.58 -15.11
CA GLU A 271 22.08 -11.03 -15.00
C GLU A 271 22.84 -11.52 -13.75
N ILE A 272 22.28 -12.47 -13.00
CA ILE A 272 22.95 -13.09 -11.85
C ILE A 272 23.93 -14.16 -12.35
N ASP A 273 25.18 -14.04 -11.94
CA ASP A 273 26.23 -15.02 -12.16
C ASP A 273 26.65 -15.68 -10.82
N PRO A 274 27.41 -16.81 -10.85
CA PRO A 274 27.82 -17.50 -9.62
C PRO A 274 28.64 -16.63 -8.65
N MET A 275 29.39 -15.64 -9.15
CA MET A 275 30.18 -14.73 -8.32
C MET A 275 29.25 -13.74 -7.60
N VAL A 276 28.29 -13.15 -8.30
CA VAL A 276 27.32 -12.19 -7.75
C VAL A 276 26.45 -12.86 -6.69
N ALA A 277 25.88 -14.04 -6.97
CA ALA A 277 25.06 -14.78 -6.00
C ALA A 277 25.84 -15.06 -4.70
N LYS A 278 27.10 -15.50 -4.83
CA LYS A 278 27.99 -15.73 -3.67
C LYS A 278 28.33 -14.46 -2.91
N LEU A 279 28.48 -13.33 -3.59
CA LEU A 279 28.72 -12.04 -2.95
C LEU A 279 27.48 -11.55 -2.19
N MET A 280 26.30 -11.65 -2.79
CA MET A 280 25.02 -11.33 -2.14
C MET A 280 24.82 -12.16 -0.87
N GLN A 281 25.01 -13.48 -0.95
CA GLN A 281 24.95 -14.36 0.22
C GLN A 281 25.91 -13.90 1.34
N LYS A 282 27.14 -13.54 0.99
CA LYS A 282 28.14 -13.09 1.96
C LYS A 282 27.84 -11.71 2.54
N ALA A 283 27.20 -10.84 1.76
CA ALA A 283 26.77 -9.51 2.18
C ALA A 283 25.55 -9.53 3.12
N GLY A 284 24.82 -10.65 3.17
CA GLY A 284 23.66 -10.83 4.06
C GLY A 284 22.30 -10.70 3.36
N PHE A 285 22.26 -10.82 2.02
CA PHE A 285 20.99 -10.93 1.30
C PHE A 285 20.32 -12.25 1.69
N VAL A 286 19.01 -12.17 1.98
CA VAL A 286 18.19 -13.31 2.39
C VAL A 286 17.02 -13.54 1.44
N GLU A 287 16.54 -12.49 0.78
CA GLU A 287 15.40 -12.56 -0.12
C GLU A 287 15.58 -11.55 -1.27
N LEU A 288 15.16 -11.91 -2.47
CA LEU A 288 15.12 -11.04 -3.63
C LEU A 288 13.78 -11.14 -4.37
N GLU A 289 13.20 -9.99 -4.72
CA GLU A 289 12.00 -9.88 -5.56
C GLU A 289 12.38 -9.78 -7.04
N VAL A 290 11.62 -10.48 -7.90
CA VAL A 290 11.95 -10.71 -9.31
C VAL A 290 10.71 -10.65 -10.18
N GLY A 291 10.58 -9.55 -10.91
CA GLY A 291 9.46 -9.35 -11.81
C GLY A 291 9.52 -10.15 -13.12
N LEU A 292 8.90 -11.32 -13.22
CA LEU A 292 8.76 -12.08 -14.48
C LEU A 292 7.63 -11.52 -15.36
N GLN A 293 6.53 -11.12 -14.74
CA GLN A 293 5.33 -10.51 -15.32
C GLN A 293 4.48 -11.44 -16.21
N SER A 294 5.07 -12.08 -17.22
CA SER A 294 4.44 -13.04 -18.12
C SER A 294 5.52 -13.86 -18.83
N ILE A 295 5.18 -15.06 -19.32
CA ILE A 295 6.10 -15.81 -20.21
C ILE A 295 5.76 -15.64 -21.70
N LYS A 296 4.67 -14.92 -22.03
CA LYS A 296 4.23 -14.76 -23.42
C LYS A 296 5.07 -13.69 -24.12
N LYS A 297 5.81 -14.10 -25.16
CA LYS A 297 6.72 -13.24 -25.92
C LYS A 297 6.05 -11.97 -26.47
N ASP A 298 4.84 -12.09 -27.01
CA ASP A 298 4.14 -10.94 -27.61
C ASP A 298 3.69 -9.93 -26.55
N THR A 299 3.15 -10.41 -25.43
CA THR A 299 2.81 -9.58 -24.25
C THR A 299 4.04 -8.85 -23.73
N LEU A 300 5.14 -9.60 -23.50
CA LEU A 300 6.41 -9.04 -23.03
C LEU A 300 6.95 -7.96 -23.97
N LYS A 301 6.81 -8.16 -25.29
CA LYS A 301 7.18 -7.16 -26.30
C LYS A 301 6.31 -5.91 -26.19
N LEU A 302 5.00 -6.04 -26.01
CA LEU A 302 4.08 -4.90 -25.86
C LEU A 302 4.41 -4.05 -24.63
N ILE A 303 4.88 -4.69 -23.55
CA ILE A 303 5.22 -4.00 -22.30
C ILE A 303 6.72 -3.71 -22.13
N HIS A 304 7.53 -3.95 -23.17
CA HIS A 304 8.98 -3.74 -23.18
C HIS A 304 9.73 -4.51 -22.08
N ARG A 305 9.21 -5.67 -21.65
CA ARG A 305 9.89 -6.54 -20.68
C ARG A 305 10.73 -7.58 -21.42
N ARG A 306 11.98 -7.74 -20.97
CA ARG A 306 12.88 -8.79 -21.48
C ARG A 306 12.69 -10.05 -20.65
N PHE A 307 12.84 -11.18 -21.31
CA PHE A 307 12.80 -12.48 -20.66
C PHE A 307 13.64 -13.47 -21.45
N ASN A 308 14.57 -14.13 -20.78
CA ASN A 308 15.25 -15.31 -21.30
C ASN A 308 14.99 -16.49 -20.35
N PRO A 309 14.17 -17.48 -20.75
CA PRO A 309 13.79 -18.58 -19.86
C PRO A 309 14.98 -19.34 -19.27
N MET A 310 16.05 -19.54 -20.05
CA MET A 310 17.22 -20.30 -19.58
C MET A 310 18.00 -19.51 -18.54
N ARG A 311 18.32 -18.23 -18.84
CA ARG A 311 19.04 -17.36 -17.88
C ARG A 311 18.22 -17.07 -16.64
N PHE A 312 16.90 -16.99 -16.77
CA PHE A 312 16.00 -16.77 -15.63
C PHE A 312 16.07 -17.95 -14.66
N LEU A 313 15.90 -19.18 -15.17
CA LEU A 313 16.01 -20.39 -14.36
C LEU A 313 17.40 -20.58 -13.76
N GLU A 314 18.45 -20.26 -14.52
CA GLU A 314 19.83 -20.30 -14.01
C GLU A 314 20.04 -19.31 -12.85
N GLY A 315 19.63 -18.06 -13.01
CA GLY A 315 19.75 -17.02 -11.99
C GLY A 315 19.03 -17.37 -10.70
N ILE A 316 17.77 -17.85 -10.78
CA ILE A 316 17.01 -18.28 -9.60
C ILE A 316 17.73 -19.42 -8.88
N ARG A 317 18.18 -20.46 -9.61
CA ARG A 317 18.89 -21.59 -8.99
C ARG A 317 20.21 -21.16 -8.32
N LEU A 318 20.91 -20.19 -8.87
CA LEU A 318 22.12 -19.64 -8.25
C LEU A 318 21.82 -18.92 -6.94
N LEU A 319 20.70 -18.18 -6.86
CA LEU A 319 20.25 -17.52 -5.64
C LEU A 319 19.80 -18.54 -4.58
N GLN A 320 18.91 -19.47 -4.95
CA GLN A 320 18.40 -20.51 -4.06
C GLN A 320 19.52 -21.43 -3.52
N SER A 321 20.44 -21.86 -4.37
CA SER A 321 21.61 -22.65 -3.92
C SER A 321 22.58 -21.86 -3.04
N SER A 322 22.47 -20.52 -3.03
CA SER A 322 23.16 -19.64 -2.11
C SER A 322 22.37 -19.35 -0.83
N GLY A 323 21.19 -19.95 -0.65
CA GLY A 323 20.32 -19.72 0.52
C GLY A 323 19.64 -18.36 0.51
N ILE A 324 19.40 -17.79 -0.68
CA ILE A 324 18.64 -16.56 -0.88
C ILE A 324 17.28 -16.97 -1.44
N GLU A 325 16.22 -16.62 -0.73
CA GLU A 325 14.83 -16.84 -1.16
C GLU A 325 14.48 -15.92 -2.33
N VAL A 326 13.65 -16.39 -3.25
CA VAL A 326 13.25 -15.64 -4.44
C VAL A 326 11.74 -15.49 -4.49
N MET A 327 11.27 -14.25 -4.39
CA MET A 327 9.90 -13.89 -4.70
C MET A 327 9.78 -13.58 -6.19
N VAL A 328 8.89 -14.27 -6.89
CA VAL A 328 8.66 -14.07 -8.33
C VAL A 328 7.31 -13.43 -8.57
N ASP A 329 7.28 -12.37 -9.36
CA ASP A 329 6.05 -11.62 -9.63
C ASP A 329 5.52 -11.88 -11.03
N LEU A 330 4.21 -12.08 -11.12
CA LEU A 330 3.43 -12.08 -12.34
C LEU A 330 2.42 -10.93 -12.32
N ILE A 331 2.00 -10.46 -13.50
CA ILE A 331 0.91 -9.49 -13.62
C ILE A 331 -0.25 -10.09 -14.41
N ALA A 332 -1.44 -10.06 -13.83
CA ALA A 332 -2.69 -10.39 -14.51
C ALA A 332 -3.29 -9.15 -15.19
N GLY A 333 -3.78 -9.32 -16.42
CA GLY A 333 -4.44 -8.25 -17.20
C GLY A 333 -3.49 -7.48 -18.13
N LEU A 334 -2.30 -8.00 -18.43
CA LEU A 334 -1.40 -7.40 -19.42
C LEU A 334 -2.00 -7.40 -20.84
N PRO A 335 -1.72 -6.37 -21.68
CA PRO A 335 -2.17 -6.35 -23.06
C PRO A 335 -1.61 -7.55 -23.85
N GLY A 336 -2.49 -8.27 -24.55
CA GLY A 336 -2.14 -9.45 -25.35
C GLY A 336 -2.15 -10.77 -24.58
N ASP A 337 -2.26 -10.77 -23.24
CA ASP A 337 -2.48 -12.01 -22.49
C ASP A 337 -3.95 -12.44 -22.55
N HIS A 338 -4.17 -13.74 -22.72
CA HIS A 338 -5.44 -14.39 -22.42
C HIS A 338 -5.36 -15.03 -21.03
N LEU A 339 -6.49 -15.45 -20.47
CA LEU A 339 -6.51 -16.20 -19.20
C LEU A 339 -5.58 -17.41 -19.26
N SER A 340 -5.58 -18.16 -20.38
CA SER A 340 -4.69 -19.31 -20.57
C SER A 340 -3.20 -18.96 -20.53
N ASP A 341 -2.82 -17.74 -20.95
CA ASP A 341 -1.42 -17.29 -20.93
C ASP A 341 -0.94 -16.97 -19.51
N ILE A 342 -1.81 -16.37 -18.69
CA ILE A 342 -1.54 -16.12 -17.26
C ILE A 342 -1.38 -17.46 -16.53
N LEU A 343 -2.33 -18.38 -16.71
CA LEU A 343 -2.27 -19.71 -16.09
C LEU A 343 -1.08 -20.53 -16.56
N ARG A 344 -0.66 -20.38 -17.82
CA ARG A 344 0.55 -21.00 -18.36
C ARG A 344 1.81 -20.44 -17.69
N SER A 345 1.85 -19.14 -17.40
CA SER A 345 2.97 -18.51 -16.68
C SER A 345 3.09 -19.06 -15.26
N ILE A 346 1.98 -19.13 -14.52
CA ILE A 346 1.93 -19.74 -13.18
C ILE A 346 2.44 -21.18 -13.23
N LYS A 347 1.84 -22.01 -14.10
CA LYS A 347 2.23 -23.44 -14.25
C LYS A 347 3.69 -23.63 -14.65
N TRP A 348 4.24 -22.72 -15.45
CA TRP A 348 5.64 -22.78 -15.86
C TRP A 348 6.58 -22.55 -14.67
N ILE A 349 6.30 -21.57 -13.81
CA ILE A 349 7.10 -21.30 -12.62
C ILE A 349 7.03 -22.50 -11.66
N LEU A 350 5.81 -22.97 -11.37
CA LEU A 350 5.57 -24.13 -10.49
C LEU A 350 6.30 -25.37 -10.98
N LYS A 351 6.18 -25.69 -12.28
CA LYS A 351 6.83 -26.87 -12.88
C LYS A 351 8.35 -26.83 -12.79
N ASN A 352 8.96 -25.65 -12.83
CA ASN A 352 10.42 -25.50 -12.80
C ASN A 352 10.96 -25.25 -11.39
N GLU A 353 10.09 -25.20 -10.36
CA GLU A 353 10.45 -24.86 -8.97
C GLU A 353 11.27 -23.57 -8.90
N ALA A 354 10.92 -22.60 -9.76
CA ALA A 354 11.68 -21.38 -9.98
C ALA A 354 11.14 -20.22 -9.12
N TYR A 355 10.94 -20.47 -7.83
CA TYR A 355 10.41 -19.52 -6.84
C TYR A 355 10.55 -20.12 -5.43
N ASP A 356 10.59 -19.26 -4.41
CA ASP A 356 10.30 -19.60 -3.01
C ASP A 356 8.93 -19.00 -2.63
N TYR A 357 8.65 -17.78 -3.10
CA TYR A 357 7.34 -17.15 -3.09
C TYR A 357 6.93 -16.79 -4.52
N LEU A 358 5.68 -17.02 -4.88
CA LEU A 358 5.11 -16.55 -6.14
C LEU A 358 4.07 -15.50 -5.79
N MET A 359 3.98 -14.41 -6.55
CA MET A 359 2.97 -13.37 -6.38
C MET A 359 2.30 -13.05 -7.71
N LEU A 360 0.97 -12.88 -7.70
CA LEU A 360 0.20 -12.44 -8.85
C LEU A 360 -0.40 -11.06 -8.58
N TYR A 361 0.10 -10.02 -9.24
CA TYR A 361 -0.42 -8.67 -9.09
C TYR A 361 -1.45 -8.35 -10.17
N PRO A 362 -2.48 -7.55 -9.88
CA PRO A 362 -3.34 -7.03 -10.92
C PRO A 362 -2.65 -5.87 -11.65
N LEU A 363 -2.91 -5.73 -12.94
CA LEU A 363 -2.39 -4.58 -13.68
C LEU A 363 -3.09 -3.29 -13.25
N TYR A 364 -2.30 -2.33 -12.78
CA TYR A 364 -2.73 -0.95 -12.56
C TYR A 364 -2.36 -0.08 -13.76
N LEU A 365 -3.32 0.66 -14.31
CA LEU A 365 -3.08 1.63 -15.39
C LEU A 365 -2.63 2.97 -14.82
N ILE A 366 -1.44 2.99 -14.22
CA ILE A 366 -0.91 4.12 -13.47
C ILE A 366 -0.77 5.36 -14.37
N PRO A 367 -1.28 6.54 -13.97
CA PRO A 367 -1.12 7.79 -14.70
C PRO A 367 0.34 8.06 -15.07
N SER A 368 0.56 8.73 -16.19
CA SER A 368 1.89 9.05 -16.73
C SER A 368 2.74 7.86 -17.20
N THR A 369 2.32 6.60 -17.02
CA THR A 369 3.01 5.44 -17.62
C THR A 369 2.81 5.37 -19.13
N GLU A 370 3.66 4.63 -19.85
CA GLU A 370 3.59 4.54 -21.32
C GLU A 370 2.35 3.73 -21.69
N LEU A 371 2.07 2.72 -20.89
CA LEU A 371 0.87 1.93 -21.00
C LEU A 371 -0.40 2.77 -20.83
N HIS A 372 -0.44 3.69 -19.85
CA HIS A 372 -1.53 4.65 -19.71
C HIS A 372 -1.67 5.56 -20.94
N GLN A 373 -0.56 6.10 -21.46
CA GLN A 373 -0.57 6.95 -22.66
C GLN A 373 -1.08 6.20 -23.91
N LYS A 374 -0.75 4.91 -24.03
CA LYS A 374 -1.17 4.03 -25.13
C LYS A 374 -2.47 3.28 -24.85
N ALA A 375 -3.13 3.53 -23.72
CA ALA A 375 -4.28 2.74 -23.28
C ALA A 375 -5.39 2.69 -24.34
N LYS A 376 -5.69 3.84 -24.98
CA LYS A 376 -6.67 3.91 -26.06
C LYS A 376 -6.26 3.10 -27.29
N ASP A 377 -4.99 3.19 -27.69
CA ASP A 377 -4.47 2.49 -28.87
C ASP A 377 -4.42 0.97 -28.66
N LEU A 378 -4.20 0.55 -27.41
CA LEU A 378 -4.22 -0.85 -26.97
C LEU A 378 -5.62 -1.32 -26.52
N ALA A 379 -6.64 -0.47 -26.66
CA ALA A 379 -8.01 -0.71 -26.21
C ALA A 379 -8.13 -1.23 -24.76
N LEU A 380 -7.33 -0.65 -23.85
CA LEU A 380 -7.37 -0.92 -22.42
C LEU A 380 -8.42 -0.05 -21.74
N LYS A 381 -9.18 -0.66 -20.81
CA LYS A 381 -10.03 0.07 -19.87
C LYS A 381 -9.61 -0.23 -18.45
N ALA A 382 -9.72 0.79 -17.60
CA ALA A 382 -9.36 0.71 -16.20
C ALA A 382 -10.32 1.58 -15.37
N MET A 383 -10.29 1.38 -14.07
CA MET A 383 -11.00 2.25 -13.14
C MET A 383 -10.53 3.70 -13.28
N PRO A 384 -11.45 4.68 -13.29
CA PRO A 384 -11.11 6.10 -13.48
C PRO A 384 -10.55 6.77 -12.21
N TYR A 385 -10.37 5.99 -11.15
CA TYR A 385 -9.91 6.41 -9.82
C TYR A 385 -8.90 5.38 -9.28
N PRO A 386 -8.05 5.77 -8.33
CA PRO A 386 -7.16 4.84 -7.64
C PRO A 386 -7.91 3.60 -7.12
N PRO A 387 -7.33 2.40 -7.25
CA PRO A 387 -5.96 2.14 -7.71
C PRO A 387 -5.79 2.00 -9.24
N TYR A 388 -6.76 2.42 -10.06
CA TYR A 388 -6.72 2.33 -11.53
C TYR A 388 -6.57 0.90 -12.06
N LEU A 389 -7.21 -0.07 -11.40
CA LEU A 389 -7.23 -1.47 -11.83
C LEU A 389 -7.74 -1.56 -13.28
N VAL A 390 -6.97 -2.24 -14.14
CA VAL A 390 -7.44 -2.60 -15.47
C VAL A 390 -8.66 -3.50 -15.32
N THR A 391 -9.71 -3.20 -16.07
CA THR A 391 -10.97 -3.94 -16.06
C THR A 391 -11.20 -4.66 -17.39
N GLU A 392 -10.56 -4.22 -18.47
CA GLU A 392 -10.70 -4.83 -19.79
C GLU A 392 -9.44 -4.62 -20.63
N THR A 393 -9.06 -5.66 -21.36
CA THR A 393 -8.11 -5.63 -22.47
C THR A 393 -8.82 -6.19 -23.72
N PRO A 394 -8.22 -6.15 -24.92
CA PRO A 394 -8.81 -6.81 -26.09
C PRO A 394 -9.15 -8.29 -25.90
N ASP A 395 -8.41 -8.97 -25.01
CA ASP A 395 -8.40 -10.42 -24.86
C ASP A 395 -8.90 -10.89 -23.48
N LEU A 396 -9.19 -9.97 -22.55
CA LEU A 396 -9.58 -10.24 -21.17
C LEU A 396 -10.64 -9.26 -20.67
N ASN A 397 -11.66 -9.78 -19.98
CA ASN A 397 -12.55 -8.99 -19.12
C ASN A 397 -12.23 -9.14 -17.63
N ALA A 398 -12.85 -8.33 -16.78
CA ALA A 398 -12.58 -8.32 -15.34
C ALA A 398 -12.95 -9.66 -14.65
N GLY A 399 -13.96 -10.37 -15.16
CA GLY A 399 -14.32 -11.71 -14.67
C GLY A 399 -13.23 -12.75 -14.96
N GLU A 400 -12.59 -12.67 -16.12
CA GLU A 400 -11.46 -13.53 -16.49
C GLU A 400 -10.18 -13.18 -15.71
N ILE A 401 -9.91 -11.89 -15.52
CA ILE A 401 -8.80 -11.44 -14.65
C ILE A 401 -9.02 -11.99 -13.25
N ARG A 402 -10.20 -11.80 -12.65
CA ARG A 402 -10.56 -12.38 -11.35
C ARG A 402 -10.39 -13.90 -11.32
N LYS A 403 -10.80 -14.60 -12.39
CA LYS A 403 -10.64 -16.05 -12.49
C LYS A 403 -9.16 -16.47 -12.44
N ALA A 404 -8.24 -15.66 -12.98
CA ALA A 404 -6.81 -15.93 -12.84
C ALA A 404 -6.35 -15.93 -11.37
N PHE A 405 -6.85 -15.02 -10.54
CA PHE A 405 -6.58 -15.01 -9.09
C PHE A 405 -7.17 -16.22 -8.37
N ILE A 406 -8.40 -16.63 -8.72
CA ILE A 406 -9.01 -17.84 -8.15
C ILE A 406 -8.18 -19.09 -8.48
N GLU A 407 -7.75 -19.23 -9.73
CA GLU A 407 -6.91 -20.34 -10.16
C GLU A 407 -5.52 -20.29 -9.52
N TYR A 408 -4.95 -19.09 -9.38
CA TYR A 408 -3.70 -18.87 -8.66
C TYR A 408 -3.78 -19.40 -7.22
N GLU A 409 -4.79 -19.01 -6.45
CA GLU A 409 -4.98 -19.51 -5.08
C GLU A 409 -5.17 -21.03 -5.04
N ASN A 410 -5.91 -21.58 -6.02
CA ASN A 410 -6.09 -23.03 -6.12
C ASN A 410 -4.76 -23.78 -6.38
N TYR A 411 -3.83 -23.18 -7.15
CA TYR A 411 -2.51 -23.79 -7.38
C TYR A 411 -1.56 -23.63 -6.21
N MET A 412 -1.58 -22.47 -5.55
CA MET A 412 -0.67 -22.18 -4.42
C MET A 412 -1.13 -22.85 -3.13
N GLY A 413 -2.44 -23.11 -2.98
CA GLY A 413 -3.02 -23.54 -1.70
C GLY A 413 -3.05 -22.42 -0.65
N GLU A 414 -2.78 -21.19 -1.07
CA GLU A 414 -2.69 -19.99 -0.25
C GLU A 414 -3.55 -18.89 -0.86
N GLU A 415 -4.12 -18.04 -0.01
CA GLU A 415 -4.95 -16.92 -0.43
C GLU A 415 -4.10 -15.66 -0.57
N ILE A 416 -4.27 -14.94 -1.68
CA ILE A 416 -3.41 -13.79 -2.02
C ILE A 416 -3.72 -12.54 -1.19
N SER A 417 -4.95 -12.45 -0.68
CA SER A 417 -5.43 -11.32 0.09
C SER A 417 -5.82 -11.81 1.47
N PRO A 418 -5.00 -11.59 2.49
CA PRO A 418 -5.27 -12.12 3.81
C PRO A 418 -6.58 -11.65 4.43
N LEU A 419 -7.27 -12.54 5.16
CA LEU A 419 -8.30 -12.07 6.09
C LEU A 419 -7.59 -11.27 7.18
N GLU A 420 -7.73 -9.96 7.10
CA GLU A 420 -7.18 -9.02 8.07
C GLU A 420 -7.96 -9.15 9.40
N ILE A 421 -7.42 -9.92 10.35
CA ILE A 421 -8.02 -10.04 11.68
C ILE A 421 -7.74 -8.74 12.44
N PRO A 422 -8.76 -7.96 12.80
CA PRO A 422 -8.57 -6.67 13.46
C PRO A 422 -7.91 -6.87 14.82
N ILE A 423 -7.05 -5.93 15.20
CA ILE A 423 -6.28 -6.05 16.45
C ILE A 423 -7.15 -6.14 17.70
N GLY A 424 -8.37 -5.58 17.69
CA GLY A 424 -9.33 -5.68 18.80
C GLY A 424 -9.86 -7.11 19.04
N LEU A 425 -9.68 -8.01 18.06
CA LEU A 425 -10.03 -9.43 18.12
C LEU A 425 -8.83 -10.34 18.39
N ASP A 426 -7.61 -9.90 18.10
CA ASP A 426 -6.40 -10.67 18.34
C ASP A 426 -5.85 -10.46 19.76
N LYS A 427 -5.95 -11.51 20.60
CA LYS A 427 -5.46 -11.48 21.98
C LYS A 427 -3.93 -11.62 22.08
N LYS A 428 -3.24 -12.04 21.02
CA LYS A 428 -1.78 -12.26 21.02
C LYS A 428 -1.00 -10.97 20.76
N ARG A 429 -1.58 -10.01 20.01
CA ARG A 429 -0.96 -8.71 19.67
C ARG A 429 -1.24 -7.61 20.72
N ARG A 430 -1.18 -7.91 22.02
CA ARG A 430 -1.70 -7.02 23.09
C ARG A 430 -0.84 -5.81 23.47
N GLU A 431 0.36 -5.66 22.92
CA GLU A 431 1.25 -4.54 23.27
C GLU A 431 1.42 -3.58 22.09
N PHE A 432 0.61 -2.52 22.06
CA PHE A 432 0.79 -1.42 21.10
C PHE A 432 0.93 -0.08 21.82
N SER A 433 2.01 0.06 22.61
CA SER A 433 2.47 1.37 23.10
C SER A 433 2.64 2.39 21.95
N SER A 434 2.86 1.90 20.72
CA SER A 434 2.97 2.68 19.48
C SER A 434 1.70 3.43 19.05
N LEU A 435 0.51 3.12 19.59
CA LEU A 435 -0.74 3.79 19.20
C LEU A 435 -0.91 5.18 19.82
N GLY A 436 -0.03 5.61 20.73
CA GLY A 436 -0.05 6.97 21.28
C GLY A 436 -1.35 7.36 21.98
N GLY A 437 -2.06 6.38 22.57
CA GLY A 437 -3.33 6.59 23.27
C GLY A 437 -4.56 6.68 22.37
N LEU A 438 -4.44 6.42 21.06
CA LEU A 438 -5.60 6.32 20.16
C LEU A 438 -6.47 5.11 20.52
N THR A 439 -7.78 5.30 20.43
CA THR A 439 -8.77 4.25 20.65
C THR A 439 -8.90 3.39 19.40
N TYR A 440 -8.57 2.11 19.53
CA TYR A 440 -8.72 1.12 18.45
C TYR A 440 -9.87 0.14 18.69
N MET A 441 -10.47 0.17 19.88
CA MET A 441 -11.56 -0.72 20.26
C MET A 441 -12.56 -0.02 21.17
N ILE A 442 -13.86 -0.22 20.91
CA ILE A 442 -14.96 0.32 21.71
C ILE A 442 -15.96 -0.81 21.99
N ASN A 443 -16.44 -0.88 23.24
CA ASN A 443 -17.50 -1.81 23.62
C ASN A 443 -18.83 -1.04 23.73
N LEU A 444 -19.83 -1.48 22.96
CA LEU A 444 -21.19 -0.94 22.97
C LEU A 444 -22.11 -1.88 23.75
N GLU A 445 -22.32 -1.55 25.02
CA GLU A 445 -23.11 -2.36 25.97
C GLU A 445 -24.42 -1.69 26.38
N ASN A 446 -24.48 -0.35 26.30
CA ASN A 446 -25.61 0.45 26.74
C ASN A 446 -25.71 1.77 25.93
N SER A 447 -26.80 2.52 26.11
CA SER A 447 -27.04 3.76 25.34
C SER A 447 -25.98 4.85 25.59
N GLU A 448 -25.30 4.84 26.73
CA GLU A 448 -24.24 5.79 27.06
C GLU A 448 -22.95 5.47 26.27
N SER A 449 -22.58 4.19 26.21
CA SER A 449 -21.44 3.72 25.40
C SER A 449 -21.62 4.05 23.91
N ILE A 450 -22.85 4.06 23.38
CA ILE A 450 -23.11 4.49 22.00
C ILE A 450 -22.80 5.98 21.83
N LYS A 451 -23.27 6.83 22.76
CA LYS A 451 -22.98 8.27 22.72
C LYS A 451 -21.48 8.56 22.83
N SER A 452 -20.74 7.72 23.56
CA SER A 452 -19.27 7.84 23.71
C SER A 452 -18.53 7.92 22.38
N LEU A 453 -19.04 7.26 21.33
CA LEU A 453 -18.40 7.20 20.02
C LEU A 453 -18.29 8.57 19.34
N LEU A 454 -19.24 9.48 19.58
CA LEU A 454 -19.16 10.87 19.10
C LEU A 454 -18.08 11.68 19.82
N TYR A 455 -17.80 11.37 21.09
CA TYR A 455 -16.74 12.03 21.87
C TYR A 455 -15.34 11.48 21.56
N LEU A 456 -15.26 10.30 20.94
CA LEU A 456 -14.02 9.65 20.53
C LEU A 456 -13.73 9.84 19.04
N VAL A 457 -14.56 10.59 18.31
CA VAL A 457 -14.49 10.71 16.85
C VAL A 457 -13.11 11.14 16.35
N ASP A 458 -12.42 11.97 17.13
CA ASP A 458 -11.08 12.55 16.88
C ASP A 458 -9.97 11.91 17.73
N LYS A 459 -10.24 10.77 18.39
CA LYS A 459 -9.29 10.04 19.26
C LYS A 459 -9.22 8.56 18.90
N THR A 460 -9.44 8.23 17.64
CA THR A 460 -9.51 6.84 17.16
C THR A 460 -8.39 6.52 16.20
N THR A 461 -8.07 5.25 16.08
CA THR A 461 -7.26 4.77 14.96
C THR A 461 -8.10 4.69 13.68
N TYR A 462 -7.45 4.63 12.52
CA TYR A 462 -8.17 4.43 11.26
C TYR A 462 -8.82 3.05 11.20
N SER A 463 -8.25 2.00 11.81
CA SER A 463 -8.92 0.71 11.98
C SER A 463 -9.55 0.66 13.36
N LEU A 464 -10.88 0.61 13.43
CA LEU A 464 -11.65 0.65 14.68
C LEU A 464 -12.47 -0.64 14.85
N THR A 465 -12.24 -1.34 15.96
CA THR A 465 -13.05 -2.48 16.37
C THR A 465 -14.20 -2.04 17.28
N ILE A 466 -15.43 -2.48 16.98
CA ILE A 466 -16.62 -2.18 17.78
C ILE A 466 -17.23 -3.49 18.25
N LYS A 467 -17.27 -3.74 19.56
CA LYS A 467 -17.97 -4.91 20.11
C LYS A 467 -19.40 -4.53 20.44
N MET A 468 -20.36 -5.30 19.97
CA MET A 468 -21.78 -5.07 20.26
C MET A 468 -22.34 -6.28 20.99
N ASN A 469 -23.06 -6.06 22.09
CA ASN A 469 -23.89 -7.11 22.67
C ASN A 469 -25.18 -7.27 21.85
N LYS A 470 -25.91 -8.38 22.11
CA LYS A 470 -27.13 -8.72 21.37
C LYS A 470 -28.24 -7.70 21.55
N GLU A 471 -28.37 -7.12 22.76
CA GLU A 471 -29.40 -6.13 23.07
C GLU A 471 -29.19 -4.86 22.25
N ILE A 472 -27.98 -4.33 22.23
CA ILE A 472 -27.64 -3.12 21.48
C ILE A 472 -27.74 -3.35 19.98
N LEU A 473 -27.25 -4.50 19.49
CA LEU A 473 -27.36 -4.87 18.07
C LEU A 473 -28.81 -4.79 17.57
N ARG A 474 -29.76 -5.28 18.38
CA ARG A 474 -31.20 -5.28 18.08
C ARG A 474 -31.93 -3.94 18.26
N MET A 475 -31.20 -2.88 18.62
CA MET A 475 -31.73 -1.52 18.80
C MET A 475 -31.07 -0.55 17.80
N PRO A 476 -31.24 -0.74 16.48
CA PRO A 476 -30.57 0.07 15.45
C PRO A 476 -30.87 1.57 15.55
N GLU A 477 -32.03 1.96 16.05
CA GLU A 477 -32.40 3.35 16.29
C GLU A 477 -31.47 4.07 17.27
N LYS A 478 -30.74 3.33 18.12
CA LYS A 478 -29.79 3.91 19.08
C LYS A 478 -28.42 4.17 18.47
N TRP A 479 -27.91 3.26 17.63
CA TRP A 479 -26.51 3.31 17.17
C TRP A 479 -26.34 3.67 15.69
N PHE A 480 -27.34 3.43 14.82
CA PHE A 480 -27.17 3.55 13.37
C PHE A 480 -26.77 4.98 12.96
N SER A 481 -27.48 5.99 13.47
CA SER A 481 -27.19 7.40 13.18
C SER A 481 -25.82 7.83 13.73
N VAL A 482 -25.43 7.32 14.89
CA VAL A 482 -24.15 7.63 15.53
C VAL A 482 -22.99 7.07 14.75
N LEU A 483 -23.04 5.79 14.37
CA LEU A 483 -22.00 5.18 13.54
C LEU A 483 -21.95 5.79 12.14
N LYS A 484 -23.11 6.11 11.54
CA LYS A 484 -23.16 6.83 10.28
C LYS A 484 -22.46 8.19 10.37
N THR A 485 -22.74 8.96 11.43
CA THR A 485 -22.09 10.25 11.66
C THR A 485 -20.58 10.11 11.86
N TYR A 486 -20.13 9.04 12.53
CA TYR A 486 -18.71 8.74 12.68
C TYR A 486 -18.06 8.46 11.32
N LEU A 487 -18.67 7.62 10.49
CA LEU A 487 -18.16 7.29 9.16
C LEU A 487 -18.16 8.49 8.21
N GLU A 488 -19.15 9.37 8.29
CA GLU A 488 -19.18 10.62 7.53
C GLU A 488 -18.01 11.55 7.90
N LYS A 489 -17.55 11.51 9.16
CA LYS A 489 -16.41 12.29 9.64
C LYS A 489 -15.06 11.59 9.42
N ASN A 490 -15.05 10.25 9.40
CA ASN A 490 -13.88 9.40 9.17
C ASN A 490 -14.11 8.45 7.99
N PRO A 491 -14.26 8.97 6.75
CA PRO A 491 -14.62 8.16 5.60
C PRO A 491 -13.54 7.17 5.18
N PHE A 492 -12.29 7.34 5.63
CA PHE A 492 -11.20 6.39 5.40
C PHE A 492 -10.91 5.49 6.61
N SER A 493 -11.79 5.48 7.61
CA SER A 493 -11.68 4.47 8.67
C SER A 493 -12.18 3.10 8.19
N LEU A 494 -11.48 2.06 8.59
CA LEU A 494 -11.90 0.67 8.49
C LEU A 494 -12.65 0.29 9.76
N ILE A 495 -13.82 -0.32 9.62
CA ILE A 495 -14.66 -0.73 10.74
C ILE A 495 -14.72 -2.25 10.82
N SER A 496 -14.41 -2.79 11.99
CA SER A 496 -14.62 -4.19 12.31
C SER A 496 -15.63 -4.29 13.45
N ILE A 497 -16.69 -5.08 13.30
CA ILE A 497 -17.72 -5.23 14.35
C ILE A 497 -17.71 -6.65 14.88
N GLU A 498 -17.49 -6.82 16.18
CA GLU A 498 -17.68 -8.09 16.87
C GLU A 498 -19.15 -8.23 17.32
N VAL A 499 -19.81 -9.29 16.88
CA VAL A 499 -21.18 -9.64 17.29
C VAL A 499 -21.22 -11.01 17.97
N PRO A 500 -22.18 -11.26 18.88
CA PRO A 500 -22.27 -12.52 19.63
C PRO A 500 -22.56 -13.74 18.73
N ILE A 501 -22.22 -14.94 19.20
CA ILE A 501 -22.45 -16.19 18.45
C ILE A 501 -23.93 -16.52 18.22
N ASP A 502 -24.83 -16.05 19.07
CA ASP A 502 -26.25 -16.38 19.02
C ASP A 502 -27.09 -15.40 18.17
N VAL A 503 -26.42 -14.63 17.30
CA VAL A 503 -27.06 -13.79 16.27
C VAL A 503 -27.37 -14.59 15.01
N TYR A 504 -28.32 -14.05 14.24
CA TYR A 504 -28.73 -14.56 12.93
C TYR A 504 -28.49 -13.50 11.84
N PRO A 505 -28.43 -13.88 10.55
CA PRO A 505 -28.23 -12.92 9.46
C PRO A 505 -29.23 -11.74 9.48
N GLU A 506 -30.47 -11.97 9.94
CA GLU A 506 -31.49 -10.93 10.07
C GLU A 506 -31.11 -9.86 11.10
N ASP A 507 -30.42 -10.25 12.18
CA ASP A 507 -29.93 -9.31 13.21
C ASP A 507 -28.84 -8.37 12.63
N LEU A 508 -28.16 -8.76 11.53
CA LEU A 508 -27.04 -8.03 10.94
C LEU A 508 -27.45 -7.10 9.80
N ILE A 509 -28.69 -7.16 9.32
CA ILE A 509 -29.17 -6.39 8.15
C ILE A 509 -28.84 -4.91 8.29
N ARG A 510 -29.06 -4.32 9.47
CA ARG A 510 -28.81 -2.90 9.71
C ARG A 510 -27.33 -2.54 9.72
N LEU A 511 -26.44 -3.45 10.10
CA LEU A 511 -25.00 -3.25 9.98
C LEU A 511 -24.57 -3.27 8.50
N PHE A 512 -25.11 -4.19 7.72
CA PHE A 512 -24.84 -4.23 6.28
C PHE A 512 -25.45 -3.05 5.52
N ASP A 513 -26.59 -2.51 5.96
CA ASP A 513 -27.13 -1.24 5.43
C ASP A 513 -26.15 -0.08 5.66
N LEU A 514 -25.50 -0.04 6.84
CA LEU A 514 -24.46 0.94 7.14
C LEU A 514 -23.22 0.71 6.26
N ALA A 515 -22.75 -0.54 6.16
CA ALA A 515 -21.61 -0.92 5.32
C ALA A 515 -21.81 -0.55 3.84
N LYS A 516 -23.04 -0.68 3.30
CA LYS A 516 -23.39 -0.25 1.94
C LYS A 516 -23.23 1.25 1.71
N SER A 517 -23.39 2.06 2.77
CA SER A 517 -23.24 3.52 2.71
C SER A 517 -21.80 3.99 2.92
N HIS A 518 -20.91 3.10 3.38
CA HIS A 518 -19.48 3.38 3.57
C HIS A 518 -18.73 3.16 2.25
N LEU A 519 -18.42 4.24 1.55
CA LEU A 519 -17.72 4.18 0.27
C LEU A 519 -16.21 4.33 0.50
N HIS A 520 -15.49 3.21 0.47
CA HIS A 520 -14.05 3.16 0.67
C HIS A 520 -13.31 2.65 -0.57
N PHE A 521 -12.07 3.08 -0.77
CA PHE A 521 -11.31 2.66 -1.96
C PHE A 521 -10.90 1.18 -1.95
N LEU A 522 -10.66 0.62 -0.76
CA LEU A 522 -10.37 -0.82 -0.59
C LEU A 522 -11.51 -1.73 -1.08
N ASP A 523 -12.74 -1.22 -1.17
CA ASP A 523 -13.91 -1.98 -1.64
C ASP A 523 -13.99 -2.11 -3.17
N ARG A 524 -13.03 -1.52 -3.88
CA ARG A 524 -13.01 -1.47 -5.34
C ARG A 524 -12.18 -2.60 -5.95
N ASP A 525 -11.41 -3.31 -5.13
CA ASP A 525 -10.55 -4.38 -5.61
C ASP A 525 -11.36 -5.63 -5.94
N TYR A 526 -11.70 -5.76 -7.23
CA TYR A 526 -12.48 -6.89 -7.73
C TYR A 526 -11.66 -8.18 -7.87
N THR A 527 -10.35 -8.15 -7.61
CA THR A 527 -9.46 -9.31 -7.75
C THR A 527 -9.39 -10.16 -6.47
N VAL A 528 -9.79 -9.60 -5.33
CA VAL A 528 -9.87 -10.30 -4.03
C VAL A 528 -10.88 -11.44 -4.07
N THR A 529 -10.42 -12.68 -3.93
CA THR A 529 -11.21 -13.89 -4.21
C THR A 529 -12.28 -14.21 -3.17
N HIS A 530 -12.13 -13.76 -1.91
CA HIS A 530 -13.09 -14.02 -0.84
C HIS A 530 -14.15 -12.92 -0.68
N SER A 531 -13.75 -11.64 -0.68
CA SER A 531 -14.68 -10.51 -0.56
C SER A 531 -14.04 -9.24 -1.08
N PRO A 532 -14.61 -8.57 -2.10
CA PRO A 532 -14.13 -7.26 -2.50
C PRO A 532 -14.47 -6.18 -1.45
N TYR A 533 -15.49 -6.39 -0.62
CA TYR A 533 -15.89 -5.45 0.44
C TYR A 533 -15.04 -5.69 1.68
N ARG A 534 -14.08 -4.80 1.94
CA ARG A 534 -13.05 -4.93 2.97
C ARG A 534 -13.06 -3.80 3.99
N SER A 535 -13.69 -2.66 3.70
CA SER A 535 -13.68 -1.51 4.61
C SER A 535 -14.53 -1.69 5.86
N PHE A 536 -15.53 -2.56 5.80
CA PHE A 536 -16.47 -2.82 6.88
C PHE A 536 -16.68 -4.32 7.02
N LEU A 537 -16.15 -4.89 8.10
CA LEU A 537 -16.17 -6.32 8.37
C LEU A 537 -16.98 -6.62 9.64
N ILE A 538 -17.74 -7.71 9.62
CA ILE A 538 -18.49 -8.18 10.78
C ILE A 538 -17.94 -9.55 11.15
N PHE A 539 -17.55 -9.71 12.40
CA PHE A 539 -16.93 -10.90 12.94
C PHE A 539 -17.72 -11.46 14.10
N THR A 540 -17.61 -12.77 14.29
CA THR A 540 -17.87 -13.40 15.58
C THR A 540 -16.65 -14.17 16.01
N LYS A 541 -16.45 -14.19 17.33
CA LYS A 541 -15.42 -14.99 17.99
C LYS A 541 -16.07 -15.92 19.00
N ASP A 542 -15.78 -17.21 18.88
CA ASP A 542 -16.15 -18.22 19.89
C ASP A 542 -14.96 -19.13 20.15
N LYS A 543 -14.52 -19.18 21.42
CA LYS A 543 -13.35 -19.94 21.87
C LYS A 543 -12.12 -19.63 21.01
N ASP A 544 -11.69 -20.60 20.21
CA ASP A 544 -10.51 -20.58 19.34
C ASP A 544 -10.84 -20.33 17.86
N LEU A 545 -12.09 -19.96 17.57
CA LEU A 545 -12.60 -19.70 16.22
C LEU A 545 -12.97 -18.21 16.06
N ILE A 546 -12.53 -17.60 14.97
CA ILE A 546 -12.95 -16.26 14.52
C ILE A 546 -13.43 -16.41 13.09
N TRP A 547 -14.60 -15.88 12.74
CA TRP A 547 -15.05 -15.87 11.36
C TRP A 547 -15.64 -14.53 10.96
N LYS A 548 -15.44 -14.17 9.70
CA LYS A 548 -16.11 -13.03 9.07
C LYS A 548 -17.47 -13.49 8.54
N TRP A 549 -18.53 -12.79 8.92
CA TRP A 549 -19.85 -12.97 8.32
C TRP A 549 -19.81 -12.57 6.85
N PRO A 550 -20.33 -13.40 5.92
CA PRO A 550 -20.35 -13.04 4.51
C PRO A 550 -21.23 -11.81 4.28
N ASP A 551 -20.79 -10.93 3.39
CA ASP A 551 -21.55 -9.71 3.08
C ASP A 551 -22.71 -10.04 2.13
N PRO A 552 -23.97 -9.68 2.43
CA PRO A 552 -25.12 -9.92 1.55
C PRO A 552 -24.94 -9.39 0.12
N ARG A 553 -24.08 -8.38 -0.08
CA ARG A 553 -23.73 -7.88 -1.41
C ARG A 553 -23.00 -8.92 -2.26
N GLU A 554 -22.32 -9.89 -1.66
CA GLU A 554 -21.59 -10.97 -2.35
C GLU A 554 -22.52 -11.93 -3.10
N TRP A 555 -23.79 -12.07 -2.69
CA TRP A 555 -24.79 -12.85 -3.43
C TRP A 555 -25.32 -12.15 -4.70
N ASN A 556 -24.87 -10.93 -4.96
CA ASN A 556 -25.25 -10.16 -6.14
C ASN A 556 -24.03 -9.98 -7.06
N LEU A 557 -24.29 -9.70 -8.34
CA LEU A 557 -23.22 -9.36 -9.27
C LEU A 557 -22.57 -8.03 -8.86
N LEU A 558 -21.25 -8.04 -8.68
CA LEU A 558 -20.44 -6.84 -8.48
C LEU A 558 -20.48 -6.02 -9.76
N LYS A 559 -20.89 -4.75 -9.63
CA LYS A 559 -20.95 -3.81 -10.75
C LYS A 559 -19.71 -2.93 -10.74
N LEU A 560 -18.90 -3.02 -11.78
CA LEU A 560 -17.75 -2.16 -11.98
C LEU A 560 -18.15 -0.81 -12.61
N PRO A 561 -17.30 0.23 -12.53
CA PRO A 561 -17.60 1.57 -13.05
C PRO A 561 -17.86 1.63 -14.56
N ASP A 562 -17.27 0.70 -15.30
CA ASP A 562 -17.43 0.56 -16.75
C ASP A 562 -18.67 -0.27 -17.14
N GLY A 563 -19.48 -0.68 -16.16
CA GLY A 563 -20.73 -1.41 -16.36
C GLY A 563 -20.57 -2.94 -16.37
N GLN A 564 -19.34 -3.47 -16.30
CA GLN A 564 -19.13 -4.91 -16.18
C GLN A 564 -19.78 -5.46 -14.91
N LYS A 565 -20.25 -6.71 -15.00
CA LYS A 565 -20.88 -7.45 -13.91
C LYS A 565 -20.11 -8.72 -13.63
N ILE A 566 -19.58 -8.85 -12.43
CA ILE A 566 -18.73 -9.98 -12.02
C ILE A 566 -19.48 -10.81 -10.99
N SER A 567 -19.50 -12.13 -11.18
CA SER A 567 -20.03 -13.06 -10.18
C SER A 567 -19.08 -13.14 -8.99
N ILE A 568 -19.63 -13.10 -7.80
CA ILE A 568 -18.92 -13.34 -6.55
C ILE A 568 -19.61 -14.50 -5.86
N ASP A 569 -18.81 -15.44 -5.37
CA ASP A 569 -19.31 -16.47 -4.48
C ASP A 569 -19.16 -15.96 -3.05
N PRO A 570 -20.23 -15.97 -2.23
CA PRO A 570 -20.13 -15.55 -0.84
C PRO A 570 -19.20 -16.50 -0.10
N VAL A 571 -18.21 -15.94 0.59
CA VAL A 571 -17.23 -16.69 1.37
C VAL A 571 -17.38 -16.33 2.83
N CYS A 572 -17.32 -17.35 3.68
CA CYS A 572 -17.17 -17.22 5.12
C CYS A 572 -15.73 -17.62 5.49
N PRO A 573 -14.78 -16.68 5.56
CA PRO A 573 -13.42 -16.94 6.03
C PRO A 573 -13.44 -17.21 7.54
N VAL A 574 -12.73 -18.26 7.95
CA VAL A 574 -12.71 -18.76 9.34
C VAL A 574 -11.27 -18.96 9.78
N ALA A 575 -10.80 -18.17 10.73
CA ALA A 575 -9.52 -18.39 11.40
C ALA A 575 -9.69 -19.31 12.62
N SER A 576 -8.86 -20.35 12.72
CA SER A 576 -8.88 -21.33 13.81
C SER A 576 -7.49 -21.51 14.41
N VAL A 577 -7.37 -21.46 15.74
CA VAL A 577 -6.08 -21.73 16.42
C VAL A 577 -5.59 -23.16 16.17
N GLY A 578 -6.51 -24.12 16.01
CA GLY A 578 -6.19 -25.52 15.76
C GLY A 578 -5.90 -25.87 14.30
N GLY A 579 -5.98 -24.89 13.38
CA GLY A 579 -5.80 -25.14 11.94
C GLY A 579 -6.89 -26.01 11.31
N GLU A 580 -8.01 -26.23 12.01
CA GLU A 580 -9.16 -27.00 11.53
C GLU A 580 -10.47 -26.30 11.89
N ILE A 581 -11.47 -26.45 11.03
CA ILE A 581 -12.82 -25.95 11.27
C ILE A 581 -13.64 -27.05 11.95
N PRO A 582 -14.19 -26.82 13.16
CA PRO A 582 -14.92 -27.85 13.87
C PRO A 582 -16.27 -28.16 13.21
N LYS A 583 -16.71 -29.42 13.24
CA LYS A 583 -17.97 -29.89 12.61
C LYS A 583 -19.21 -29.08 13.00
N TRP A 584 -19.29 -28.65 14.26
CA TRP A 584 -20.41 -27.85 14.74
C TRP A 584 -20.55 -26.52 13.98
N PHE A 585 -19.45 -25.97 13.45
CA PHE A 585 -19.46 -24.70 12.74
C PHE A 585 -20.17 -24.81 11.39
N PHE A 586 -19.98 -25.93 10.68
CA PHE A 586 -20.72 -26.20 9.43
C PHE A 586 -22.22 -26.24 9.69
N GLN A 587 -22.64 -27.00 10.71
CA GLN A 587 -24.06 -27.05 11.14
C GLN A 587 -24.58 -25.68 11.58
N TYR A 588 -23.74 -24.90 12.27
CA TYR A 588 -24.07 -23.55 12.71
C TYR A 588 -24.39 -22.60 11.54
N ILE A 589 -23.62 -22.68 10.45
CA ILE A 589 -23.85 -21.90 9.23
C ILE A 589 -25.05 -22.43 8.44
N GLU A 590 -25.17 -23.75 8.26
CA GLU A 590 -26.30 -24.38 7.54
C GLU A 590 -27.65 -24.05 8.17
N GLN A 591 -27.73 -23.96 9.50
CA GLN A 591 -28.96 -23.59 10.21
C GLN A 591 -29.37 -22.12 10.01
N ARG A 592 -28.48 -21.25 9.51
CA ARG A 592 -28.70 -19.81 9.39
C ARG A 592 -28.94 -19.34 7.96
N TYR A 593 -28.50 -20.11 6.98
CA TYR A 593 -28.60 -19.74 5.57
C TYR A 593 -29.32 -20.81 4.79
N ASN A 594 -30.34 -20.39 4.02
CA ASN A 594 -31.00 -21.27 3.05
C ASN A 594 -30.00 -21.77 1.99
N ASN A 595 -29.08 -20.89 1.57
CA ASN A 595 -27.96 -21.20 0.67
C ASN A 595 -26.66 -20.83 1.40
N PRO A 596 -25.95 -21.79 2.01
CA PRO A 596 -24.79 -21.50 2.82
C PRO A 596 -23.63 -20.95 1.96
N PRO A 597 -22.84 -19.99 2.50
CA PRO A 597 -21.63 -19.51 1.84
C PRO A 597 -20.56 -20.61 1.76
N LYS A 598 -19.58 -20.43 0.88
CA LYS A 598 -18.37 -21.27 0.90
C LYS A 598 -17.59 -20.97 2.17
N ILE A 599 -17.44 -21.96 3.05
CA ILE A 599 -16.60 -21.85 4.24
C ILE A 599 -15.15 -22.09 3.83
N ARG A 600 -14.25 -21.18 4.21
CA ARG A 600 -12.80 -21.31 3.95
C ARG A 600 -12.03 -21.19 5.25
N LEU A 601 -11.13 -22.14 5.50
CA LEU A 601 -10.19 -22.02 6.61
C LEU A 601 -9.13 -20.98 6.23
N TRP A 602 -9.04 -19.96 7.07
CA TRP A 602 -8.01 -18.95 7.01
C TRP A 602 -6.89 -19.31 7.98
N GLN A 603 -5.72 -19.68 7.46
CA GLN A 603 -4.51 -19.77 8.27
C GLN A 603 -3.81 -18.42 8.19
N LEU A 604 -3.47 -17.84 9.34
CA LEU A 604 -2.54 -16.71 9.34
C LEU A 604 -1.24 -17.18 8.69
N PRO A 605 -0.63 -16.38 7.80
CA PRO A 605 0.72 -16.64 7.34
C PRO A 605 1.63 -16.90 8.54
N LYS A 606 2.57 -17.85 8.39
CA LYS A 606 3.48 -18.22 9.49
C LYS A 606 4.48 -17.12 9.82
N ASP A 607 4.64 -16.16 8.91
CA ASP A 607 5.56 -15.03 9.00
C ASP A 607 4.80 -13.70 8.80
#